data_AF-A0A1Y2ZUJ7-F1
#
_entry.id   AF-A0A1Y2ZUJ7-F1
#
_cell.length_a   1.000
_cell.length_b   1.000
_cell.length_c   1.000
_cell.angle_alpha   90.00
_cell.angle_beta   90.00
_cell.angle_gamma   90.00
#
_symmetry.space_group_name_H-M   'P 1'
#
loop_
_entity.id
_entity.type
_entity.pdbx_description
1 polymer ?
#
loop_
_entity_poly.entity_id
_entity_poly.type
_entity_poly.pdbx_seq_one_letter_code
_entity_poly.pdbx_strand_id
1 'polypeptide(L)'
;MVKFENILNCTDLDDDIEKKLKYYCKTFPNTDNQVIIEALDSDEKVINTKLLLLAVFLGTENPNKINESINLRKYLIKEMKKFEDDVIAYYEIIECDESHFKSDKDTLLRRIKIHLSASSPFTSFKRQIIKDNSKLYQEFGQYLTEPL
;
A
#
# COMPACT_ATOMS: atom_id res chain seq x y z
N MET A 1 -11.97 22.17 12.84
CA MET A 1 -10.93 21.64 11.93
C MET A 1 -10.01 20.80 12.79
N VAL A 2 -9.96 19.48 12.59
CA VAL A 2 -9.08 18.62 13.40
C VAL A 2 -7.65 18.90 12.97
N LYS A 3 -6.88 19.54 13.85
CA LYS A 3 -5.44 19.70 13.68
C LYS A 3 -4.80 18.43 14.23
N PHE A 4 -4.17 17.66 13.35
CA PHE A 4 -3.32 16.56 13.77
C PHE A 4 -1.92 17.14 13.97
N GLU A 5 -1.52 17.27 15.23
CA GLU A 5 -0.15 17.61 15.63
C GLU A 5 0.53 16.33 16.13
N ASN A 6 1.86 16.28 16.16
CA ASN A 6 2.63 15.09 16.53
C ASN A 6 2.23 13.84 15.72
N ILE A 7 2.61 13.79 14.44
CA ILE A 7 2.38 12.65 13.53
C ILE A 7 3.70 12.07 13.05
N LEU A 8 3.69 10.81 12.60
CA LEU A 8 4.84 10.13 12.00
C LEU A 8 5.30 10.87 10.75
N ASN A 9 6.61 10.99 10.61
CA ASN A 9 7.30 11.56 9.48
C ASN A 9 7.84 10.43 8.59
N CYS A 10 7.31 10.31 7.38
CA CYS A 10 7.74 9.32 6.37
C CYS A 10 9.08 9.69 5.70
N THR A 11 9.88 10.52 6.34
CA THR A 11 11.26 10.79 5.90
C THR A 11 12.24 10.61 7.05
N ASP A 12 11.71 10.32 8.24
CA ASP A 12 12.48 10.06 9.45
C ASP A 12 12.58 8.54 9.67
N LEU A 13 13.80 8.02 9.65
CA LEU A 13 14.05 6.60 9.80
C LEU A 13 13.68 6.09 11.20
N ASP A 14 13.72 6.95 12.21
CA ASP A 14 13.37 6.61 13.59
C ASP A 14 11.85 6.43 13.76
N ASP A 15 11.06 6.97 12.83
CA ASP A 15 9.61 6.82 12.86
C ASP A 15 9.13 5.46 12.34
N ASP A 16 9.92 4.76 11.51
CA ASP A 16 9.69 3.40 11.01
C ASP A 16 8.21 3.05 10.79
N ILE A 17 7.56 3.82 9.91
CA ILE A 17 6.10 3.81 9.71
C ILE A 17 5.57 2.41 9.41
N GLU A 18 6.33 1.64 8.63
CA GLU A 18 5.96 0.30 8.20
C GLU A 18 5.91 -0.74 9.31
N LYS A 19 6.55 -0.47 10.46
CA LYS A 19 6.45 -1.30 11.67
C LYS A 19 5.42 -0.77 12.66
N LYS A 20 5.03 0.50 12.57
CA LYS A 20 4.06 1.14 13.49
C LYS A 20 2.62 1.10 12.97
N LEU A 21 2.42 1.03 11.65
CA LEU A 21 1.10 1.02 11.02
C LEU A 21 0.96 -0.13 10.02
N LYS A 22 -0.22 -0.76 9.98
CA LYS A 22 -0.63 -1.66 8.90
C LYS A 22 -1.70 -1.04 8.03
N TYR A 23 -1.64 -1.34 6.73
CA TYR A 23 -2.43 -0.72 5.68
C TYR A 23 -3.17 -1.77 4.87
N TYR A 24 -4.50 -1.70 4.84
CA TYR A 24 -5.32 -2.63 4.09
C TYR A 24 -6.27 -1.90 3.16
N CYS A 25 -6.39 -2.38 1.93
CA CYS A 25 -7.38 -1.91 0.97
C CYS A 25 -8.20 -3.08 0.44
N LYS A 26 -9.52 -3.00 0.56
CA LYS A 26 -10.44 -3.93 -0.11
C LYS A 26 -10.64 -3.45 -1.54
N THR A 27 -10.16 -4.20 -2.52
CA THR A 27 -10.20 -3.81 -3.95
C THR A 27 -11.53 -4.10 -4.64
N PHE A 28 -12.43 -4.82 -3.96
CA PHE A 28 -13.77 -5.13 -4.48
C PHE A 28 -14.68 -3.87 -4.45
N PRO A 29 -15.40 -3.56 -5.54
CA PRO A 29 -16.26 -2.38 -5.62
C PRO A 29 -17.35 -2.33 -4.53
N ASN A 30 -17.77 -1.12 -4.15
CA ASN A 30 -18.88 -0.86 -3.23
C ASN A 30 -18.77 -1.57 -1.87
N THR A 31 -17.55 -1.79 -1.38
CA THR A 31 -17.32 -2.40 -0.08
C THR A 31 -17.21 -1.34 1.01
N ASP A 32 -17.99 -1.48 2.08
CA ASP A 32 -17.84 -0.67 3.30
C ASP A 32 -16.44 -0.87 3.92
N ASN A 33 -15.90 0.19 4.54
CA ASN A 33 -14.56 0.19 5.14
C ASN A 33 -13.47 -0.27 4.16
N GLN A 34 -13.49 0.36 2.98
CA GLN A 34 -12.61 0.02 1.87
C GLN A 34 -11.11 0.23 2.19
N VAL A 35 -10.81 1.10 3.15
CA VAL A 35 -9.47 1.36 3.68
C VAL A 35 -9.50 1.09 5.18
N ILE A 36 -8.56 0.28 5.66
CA ILE A 36 -8.37 -0.02 7.08
C ILE A 36 -6.92 0.29 7.42
N ILE A 37 -6.71 1.09 8.47
CA ILE A 37 -5.40 1.41 9.02
C ILE A 37 -5.36 0.94 10.47
N GLU A 38 -4.40 0.08 10.80
CA GLU A 38 -4.21 -0.44 12.16
C GLU A 38 -2.94 0.13 12.77
N ALA A 39 -3.01 0.49 14.04
CA ALA A 39 -1.85 0.91 14.82
C ALA A 39 -1.28 -0.30 15.55
N LEU A 40 0.04 -0.51 15.41
CA LEU A 40 0.78 -1.58 16.06
C LEU A 40 1.46 -1.12 17.35
N ASP A 41 1.39 0.18 17.63
CA ASP A 41 1.90 0.82 18.84
C ASP A 41 0.82 1.77 19.39
N SER A 42 0.82 1.93 20.72
CA SER A 42 -0.02 2.87 21.46
C SER A 42 0.54 4.28 21.55
N ASP A 43 1.75 4.54 21.04
CA ASP A 43 2.34 5.88 20.94
C ASP A 43 1.34 6.87 20.30
N GLU A 44 1.17 8.01 20.95
CA GLU A 44 0.28 9.09 20.51
C GLU A 44 0.53 9.48 19.05
N LYS A 45 1.81 9.52 18.64
CA LYS A 45 2.23 9.85 17.28
C LYS A 45 1.66 8.87 16.24
N VAL A 46 1.64 7.59 16.59
CA VAL A 46 1.11 6.52 15.74
C VAL A 46 -0.41 6.62 15.65
N ILE A 47 -1.08 6.83 16.79
CA ILE A 47 -2.54 6.98 16.84
C ILE A 47 -3.00 8.22 16.05
N ASN A 48 -2.34 9.35 16.21
CA ASN A 48 -2.64 10.58 15.49
C ASN A 48 -2.46 10.39 13.97
N THR A 49 -1.40 9.70 13.56
CA THR A 49 -1.16 9.39 12.14
C THR A 49 -2.25 8.48 11.57
N LYS A 50 -2.65 7.44 12.31
CA LYS A 50 -3.78 6.58 11.92
C LYS A 50 -5.06 7.38 11.71
N LEU A 51 -5.42 8.24 12.68
CA LEU A 51 -6.63 9.05 12.60
C LEU A 51 -6.59 10.03 11.43
N LEU A 52 -5.45 10.66 11.19
CA LEU A 52 -5.23 11.52 10.03
C LEU A 52 -5.46 10.76 8.72
N LEU A 53 -4.82 9.59 8.56
CA LEU A 53 -4.94 8.77 7.35
C LEU A 53 -6.39 8.32 7.12
N LEU A 54 -7.09 7.89 8.18
CA LEU A 54 -8.50 7.53 8.08
C LEU A 54 -9.36 8.74 7.68
N ALA A 55 -9.12 9.92 8.24
CA ALA A 55 -9.84 11.14 7.84
C ALA A 55 -9.59 11.52 6.38
N VAL A 56 -8.37 11.31 5.86
CA VAL A 56 -8.02 11.54 4.46
C VAL A 56 -8.73 10.55 3.54
N PHE A 57 -8.71 9.25 3.88
CA PHE A 57 -9.28 8.21 3.03
C PHE A 57 -10.79 8.07 3.13
N LEU A 58 -11.41 8.40 4.26
CA LEU A 58 -12.86 8.27 4.48
C LEU A 58 -13.60 9.60 4.28
N GLY A 59 -12.87 10.72 4.33
CA GLY A 59 -13.45 12.06 4.29
C GLY A 59 -13.88 12.53 5.68
N THR A 60 -14.09 13.84 5.80
CA THR A 60 -14.67 14.49 6.99
C THR A 60 -16.06 15.01 6.65
N GLU A 61 -16.79 15.58 7.61
CA GLU A 61 -18.17 16.09 7.41
C GLU A 61 -18.30 17.18 6.31
N ASN A 62 -17.20 17.74 5.83
CA ASN A 62 -17.21 18.70 4.74
C ASN A 62 -17.47 17.99 3.38
N PRO A 63 -18.51 18.39 2.62
CA PRO A 63 -18.85 17.75 1.33
C PRO A 63 -17.70 17.69 0.31
N ASN A 64 -16.84 18.71 0.26
CA ASN A 64 -15.69 18.72 -0.63
C ASN A 64 -14.67 17.63 -0.24
N LYS A 65 -14.46 17.44 1.06
CA LYS A 65 -13.57 16.40 1.60
C LYS A 65 -14.13 15.00 1.39
N ILE A 66 -15.45 14.83 1.43
CA ILE A 66 -16.11 13.57 1.07
C ILE A 66 -15.83 13.23 -0.40
N ASN A 67 -16.05 14.18 -1.32
CA ASN A 67 -15.82 13.95 -2.76
C ASN A 67 -14.34 13.67 -3.08
N GLU A 68 -13.42 14.43 -2.48
CA GLU A 68 -11.97 14.19 -2.60
C GLU A 68 -11.61 12.76 -2.12
N SER A 69 -12.14 12.34 -0.97
CA SER A 69 -11.88 11.00 -0.43
C SER A 69 -12.39 9.89 -1.34
N ILE A 70 -13.56 10.07 -1.98
CA ILE A 70 -14.12 9.10 -2.94
C ILE A 70 -13.18 8.95 -4.14
N ASN A 71 -12.70 10.06 -4.70
CA ASN A 71 -11.78 10.04 -5.84
C ASN A 71 -10.43 9.44 -5.45
N LEU A 72 -9.92 9.75 -4.26
CA LEU A 72 -8.70 9.16 -3.72
C LEU A 72 -8.82 7.65 -3.56
N ARG A 73 -9.93 7.15 -2.98
CA ARG A 73 -10.17 5.70 -2.85
C ARG A 73 -10.29 5.01 -4.20
N LYS A 74 -10.94 5.62 -5.19
CA LYS A 74 -10.98 5.09 -6.56
C LYS A 74 -9.57 4.98 -7.17
N TYR A 75 -8.72 5.98 -6.93
CA TYR A 75 -7.33 5.94 -7.40
C TYR A 75 -6.53 4.85 -6.69
N LEU A 76 -6.67 4.72 -5.37
CA LEU A 76 -6.08 3.63 -4.59
C LEU A 76 -6.47 2.26 -5.17
N ILE A 77 -7.76 1.97 -5.39
CA ILE A 77 -8.20 0.69 -5.99
C ILE A 77 -7.50 0.44 -7.32
N LYS A 78 -7.45 1.46 -8.19
CA LYS A 78 -6.84 1.32 -9.52
C LYS A 78 -5.37 0.96 -9.42
N GLU A 79 -4.64 1.59 -8.49
CA GLU A 79 -3.22 1.29 -8.27
C GLU A 79 -2.99 -0.07 -7.60
N MET A 80 -3.87 -0.49 -6.68
CA MET A 80 -3.80 -1.82 -6.08
C MET A 80 -4.05 -2.92 -7.12
N LYS A 81 -5.08 -2.76 -7.97
CA LYS A 81 -5.38 -3.73 -9.04
C LYS A 81 -4.24 -3.88 -10.03
N LYS A 82 -3.63 -2.78 -10.49
CA LYS A 82 -2.44 -2.86 -11.37
C LYS A 82 -1.30 -3.66 -10.75
N PHE A 83 -1.06 -3.46 -9.45
CA PHE A 83 -0.04 -4.20 -8.72
C PHE A 83 -0.40 -5.68 -8.59
N GLU A 84 -1.65 -5.99 -8.22
CA GLU A 84 -2.16 -7.37 -8.15
C GLU A 84 -2.06 -8.07 -9.51
N ASP A 85 -2.48 -7.41 -10.60
CA ASP A 85 -2.39 -7.93 -11.97
C ASP A 85 -0.94 -8.26 -12.37
N ASP A 86 0.03 -7.39 -12.03
CA ASP A 86 1.45 -7.63 -12.31
C ASP A 86 2.01 -8.81 -11.51
N VAL A 87 1.60 -8.96 -10.25
CA VAL A 87 2.00 -10.10 -9.40
C VAL A 87 1.37 -11.40 -9.92
N ILE A 88 0.08 -11.39 -10.28
CA ILE A 88 -0.62 -12.56 -10.83
C ILE A 88 0.06 -13.01 -12.12
N ALA A 89 0.25 -12.09 -13.08
CA ALA A 89 0.91 -12.40 -14.36
C ALA A 89 2.33 -12.93 -14.16
N TYR A 90 3.06 -12.43 -13.15
CA TYR A 90 4.40 -12.94 -12.83
C TYR A 90 4.37 -14.42 -12.42
N TYR A 91 3.39 -14.83 -11.61
CA TYR A 91 3.23 -16.23 -11.21
C TYR A 91 2.67 -17.11 -12.31
N GLU A 92 1.74 -16.61 -13.14
CA GLU A 92 1.24 -17.34 -14.31
C GLU A 92 2.38 -17.74 -15.26
N ILE A 93 3.36 -16.85 -15.50
CA ILE A 93 4.54 -17.18 -16.31
C ILE A 93 5.40 -18.27 -15.65
N ILE A 94 5.55 -18.24 -14.32
CA ILE A 94 6.35 -19.25 -13.58
C ILE A 94 5.69 -20.62 -13.66
N GLU A 95 4.36 -20.68 -13.54
CA GLU A 95 3.60 -21.93 -13.54
C GLU A 95 3.55 -22.61 -14.91
N CYS A 96 3.64 -21.84 -16.00
CA CYS A 96 3.61 -22.38 -17.36
C CYS A 96 4.92 -23.08 -17.81
N ASP A 97 6.02 -23.02 -17.03
CA ASP A 97 7.33 -23.65 -17.32
C ASP A 97 7.88 -23.38 -18.75
N GLU A 98 7.50 -22.24 -19.33
CA GLU A 98 7.88 -21.86 -20.68
C GLU A 98 9.09 -20.91 -20.64
N SER A 99 10.28 -21.49 -20.83
CA SER A 99 11.56 -20.75 -20.86
C SER A 99 11.63 -19.60 -21.88
N HIS A 100 10.69 -19.54 -22.82
CA HIS A 100 10.57 -18.49 -23.83
C HIS A 100 10.05 -17.14 -23.28
N PHE A 101 9.41 -17.10 -22.11
CA PHE A 101 8.86 -15.86 -21.53
C PHE A 101 9.81 -15.13 -20.57
N LYS A 102 11.12 -15.45 -20.60
CA LYS A 102 12.09 -14.83 -19.68
C LYS A 102 12.07 -13.29 -19.74
N SER A 103 11.93 -12.71 -20.93
CA SER A 103 11.84 -11.25 -21.10
C SER A 103 10.60 -10.64 -20.44
N ASP A 104 9.49 -11.36 -20.49
CA ASP A 104 8.21 -10.88 -19.97
C ASP A 104 8.22 -10.97 -18.45
N LYS A 105 8.79 -12.06 -17.90
CA LYS A 105 9.05 -12.21 -16.47
C LYS A 105 9.92 -11.08 -15.93
N ASP A 106 11.03 -10.76 -16.60
CA ASP A 106 11.93 -9.67 -16.18
C ASP A 106 11.24 -8.31 -16.24
N THR A 107 10.37 -8.10 -17.24
CA THR A 107 9.56 -6.89 -17.38
C THR A 107 8.55 -6.75 -16.25
N LEU A 108 7.81 -7.81 -15.91
CA LEU A 108 6.87 -7.83 -14.78
C LEU A 108 7.59 -7.61 -13.45
N LEU A 109 8.72 -8.28 -13.24
CA LEU A 109 9.53 -8.09 -12.04
C LEU A 109 9.98 -6.62 -11.90
N ARG A 110 10.39 -5.98 -12.99
CA ARG A 110 10.73 -4.54 -12.98
C ARG A 110 9.53 -3.68 -12.57
N ARG A 111 8.34 -3.97 -13.08
CA ARG A 111 7.11 -3.23 -12.72
C ARG A 111 6.74 -3.42 -11.26
N ILE A 112 6.82 -4.65 -10.75
CA ILE A 112 6.62 -4.97 -9.33
C ILE A 112 7.59 -4.17 -8.46
N LYS A 113 8.88 -4.11 -8.80
CA LYS A 113 9.87 -3.28 -8.08
C LYS A 113 9.50 -1.80 -8.06
N ILE A 114 9.05 -1.25 -9.20
CA ILE A 114 8.59 0.14 -9.28
C ILE A 114 7.39 0.35 -8.34
N HIS A 115 6.44 -0.57 -8.33
CA HIS A 115 5.28 -0.54 -7.43
C HIS A 115 5.65 -0.59 -5.94
N LEU A 116 6.76 -1.25 -5.59
CA LEU A 116 7.27 -1.35 -4.22
C LEU A 116 8.25 -0.23 -3.83
N SER A 117 8.65 0.64 -4.75
CA SER A 117 9.55 1.76 -4.44
C SER A 117 8.86 2.83 -3.58
N ALA A 118 9.62 3.56 -2.76
CA ALA A 118 9.07 4.65 -1.94
C ALA A 118 8.40 5.76 -2.79
N SER A 119 8.81 5.90 -4.04
CA SER A 119 8.24 6.86 -4.99
C SER A 119 6.89 6.45 -5.59
N SER A 120 6.45 5.19 -5.41
CA SER A 120 5.18 4.72 -5.97
C SER A 120 3.99 5.26 -5.18
N PRO A 121 2.87 5.59 -5.83
CA PRO A 121 1.63 5.90 -5.13
C PRO A 121 1.19 4.71 -4.26
N PHE A 122 0.83 4.98 -3.00
CA PHE A 122 0.26 3.98 -2.08
C PHE A 122 1.18 2.79 -1.77
N THR A 123 2.50 2.98 -1.80
CA THR A 123 3.48 1.91 -1.54
C THR A 123 3.24 1.18 -0.22
N SER A 124 2.85 1.88 0.86
CA SER A 124 2.57 1.24 2.16
C SER A 124 1.52 0.12 2.07
N PHE A 125 0.48 0.29 1.25
CA PHE A 125 -0.54 -0.73 1.02
C PHE A 125 0.02 -1.93 0.25
N LYS A 126 0.78 -1.68 -0.81
CA LYS A 126 1.37 -2.72 -1.66
C LYS A 126 2.40 -3.55 -0.88
N ARG A 127 3.28 -2.88 -0.13
CA ARG A 127 4.27 -3.55 0.74
C ARG A 127 3.61 -4.33 1.87
N GLN A 128 2.48 -3.85 2.41
CA GLN A 128 1.73 -4.62 3.41
C GLN A 128 1.24 -5.96 2.86
N ILE A 129 0.75 -6.02 1.61
CA ILE A 129 0.38 -7.29 0.95
C ILE A 129 1.57 -8.26 0.89
N ILE A 130 2.76 -7.75 0.52
CA ILE A 130 3.98 -8.57 0.49
C ILE A 130 4.33 -9.07 1.90
N LYS A 131 4.30 -8.20 2.92
CA LYS A 131 4.65 -8.55 4.31
C LYS A 131 3.70 -9.58 4.93
N ASP A 132 2.41 -9.48 4.65
CA ASP A 132 1.40 -10.38 5.24
C ASP A 132 1.30 -11.74 4.52
N ASN A 133 1.95 -11.92 3.36
CA ASN A 133 1.96 -13.18 2.61
C ASN A 133 3.38 -13.78 2.54
N SER A 134 3.59 -14.92 3.20
CA SER A 134 4.91 -15.56 3.30
C SER A 134 5.56 -15.91 1.96
N LYS A 135 4.78 -16.35 0.95
CA LYS A 135 5.32 -16.64 -0.39
C LYS A 135 5.75 -15.37 -1.10
N LEU A 136 4.92 -14.33 -1.06
CA LEU A 136 5.25 -13.04 -1.65
C LEU A 136 6.46 -12.40 -0.95
N TYR A 137 6.55 -12.51 0.36
CA TYR A 137 7.69 -12.02 1.12
C TYR A 137 8.99 -12.75 0.76
N GLN A 138 8.94 -14.07 0.58
CA GLN A 138 10.10 -14.85 0.13
C GLN A 138 10.60 -14.39 -1.24
N GLU A 139 9.69 -14.10 -2.17
CA GLU A 139 10.02 -13.71 -3.55
C GLU A 139 10.45 -12.24 -3.67
N PHE A 140 9.71 -11.33 -3.04
CA PHE A 140 9.81 -9.88 -3.24
C PHE A 140 10.33 -9.11 -2.03
N GLY A 141 10.47 -9.74 -0.86
CA GLY A 141 10.86 -9.08 0.39
C GLY A 141 12.21 -8.36 0.32
N GLN A 142 13.14 -8.87 -0.50
CA GLN A 142 14.43 -8.23 -0.79
C GLN A 142 14.32 -6.85 -1.47
N TYR A 143 13.15 -6.48 -2.00
CA TYR A 143 12.91 -5.19 -2.65
C TYR A 143 12.24 -4.17 -1.71
N LEU A 144 12.07 -4.51 -0.43
CA LEU A 144 11.52 -3.64 0.62
C LEU A 144 12.64 -2.90 1.40
N THR A 145 13.82 -2.76 0.81
CA THR A 145 15.05 -2.32 1.50
C THR A 145 15.12 -0.82 1.73
N GLU A 146 14.39 -0.04 0.95
CA GLU A 146 14.31 1.40 1.13
C GLU A 146 13.24 1.74 2.18
N PRO A 147 13.57 2.51 3.22
CA PRO A 147 12.57 3.03 4.15
C PRO A 147 11.56 3.92 3.40
N LEU A 148 10.33 3.93 3.88
CA LEU A 148 9.27 4.81 3.35
C LEU A 148 9.38 6.23 3.85
#